data_AF-A0A7S3QTI5-F1
#
_entry.id   AF-A0A7S3QTI5-F1
#
_cell.length_a   1.000
_cell.length_b   1.000
_cell.length_c   1.000
_cell.angle_alpha   90.00
_cell.angle_beta   90.00
_cell.angle_gamma   90.00
#
_symmetry.space_group_name_H-M   'P 1'
#
loop_
_entity.id
_entity.type
_entity.pdbx_description
1 polymer ?
#
loop_
_entity_poly.entity_id
_entity_poly.type
_entity_poly.pdbx_seq_one_letter_code
_entity_poly.pdbx_strand_id
1 'polypeptide(L)'
;QLQQLQQQQQQQQQQQQQVPRVASVEEVDDFFSGGAAASAPGRAAPSAAPAPPAPPAMSPATAKLYTAPPKPGRQQASAVADEGKEPAVDWAKLEEEDKARAHTQATQQQQMHQAEEDEPELRRQLRAARLAERQSKMDAALAEKHAKDEEEARKQAEQVELKDKLKARIETWRSNKKGNIRAMLGSLEHVLWEGSGWKPVGMGDLLEPPQVKKVYMKANLLVHPDKVRQRNGTPEQVAIADMIFDVLKEAWIVFQR
;
A
#
# COMPACT_ATOMS: atom_id res chain seq x y z
N GLN A 1 55.15 -25.79 18.73
CA GLN A 1 54.61 -24.49 19.19
C GLN A 1 54.42 -23.49 18.03
N LEU A 2 55.42 -23.26 17.17
CA LEU A 2 55.28 -22.38 15.98
C LEU A 2 54.13 -22.75 15.03
N GLN A 3 53.91 -24.04 14.78
CA GLN A 3 52.84 -24.49 13.88
C GLN A 3 51.44 -24.26 14.45
N GLN A 4 51.32 -24.28 15.78
CA GLN A 4 50.06 -24.01 16.48
C GLN A 4 49.72 -22.52 16.46
N LEU A 5 50.75 -21.66 16.57
CA LEU A 5 50.61 -20.21 16.44
C LEU A 5 50.19 -19.81 15.01
N GLN A 6 50.76 -20.48 13.99
CA GLN A 6 50.41 -20.23 12.59
C GLN A 6 48.96 -20.65 12.29
N GLN A 7 48.52 -21.78 12.84
CA GLN A 7 47.14 -22.25 12.69
C GLN A 7 46.13 -21.33 13.40
N GLN A 8 46.49 -20.80 14.56
CA GLN A 8 45.66 -19.83 15.30
C GLN A 8 45.55 -18.49 14.54
N GLN A 9 46.65 -18.03 13.92
CA GLN A 9 46.63 -16.81 13.11
C GLN A 9 45.78 -16.98 11.83
N GLN A 10 45.79 -18.18 11.23
CA GLN A 10 44.95 -18.50 10.08
C GLN A 10 43.46 -18.55 10.44
N GLN A 11 43.12 -19.07 11.62
CA GLN A 11 41.74 -19.07 12.11
C GLN A 11 41.24 -17.65 12.41
N GLN A 12 42.08 -16.75 12.95
CA GLN A 12 41.71 -15.35 13.13
C GLN A 12 41.47 -14.63 11.80
N GLN A 13 42.24 -14.92 10.75
CA GLN A 13 42.00 -14.35 9.41
C GLN A 13 40.69 -14.86 8.79
N GLN A 14 40.33 -16.13 9.01
CA GLN A 14 39.06 -16.68 8.52
C GLN A 14 37.85 -16.10 9.25
N GLN A 15 37.95 -15.81 10.56
CA GLN A 15 36.88 -15.13 11.29
C GLN A 15 36.67 -13.68 10.84
N GLN A 16 37.72 -12.97 10.43
CA GLN A 16 37.58 -11.60 9.90
C GLN A 16 36.97 -11.54 8.49
N GLN A 17 37.01 -12.63 7.71
CA GLN A 17 36.37 -12.70 6.40
C GLN A 17 34.88 -13.10 6.46
N GLN A 18 34.38 -13.51 7.62
CA GLN A 18 32.95 -13.80 7.85
C GLN A 18 32.27 -12.61 8.53
N VAL A 19 32.30 -11.44 7.89
CA VAL A 19 31.28 -10.41 8.11
C VAL A 19 30.16 -10.71 7.11
N PRO A 20 28.88 -10.82 7.51
CA PRO A 20 27.81 -11.00 6.54
C PRO A 20 27.85 -9.84 5.56
N ARG A 21 28.02 -10.16 4.27
CA ARG A 21 27.89 -9.21 3.17
C ARG A 21 26.45 -8.69 3.22
N VAL A 22 26.26 -7.54 3.86
CA VAL A 22 25.00 -6.80 3.77
C VAL A 22 24.71 -6.56 2.29
N ALA A 23 23.50 -6.92 1.89
CA ALA A 23 23.01 -6.74 0.54
C ALA A 23 23.20 -5.28 0.12
N SER A 24 23.78 -5.09 -1.05
CA SER A 24 24.07 -3.79 -1.64
C SER A 24 22.81 -2.93 -1.69
N VAL A 25 22.97 -1.68 -1.26
CA VAL A 25 22.00 -0.60 -1.39
C VAL A 25 21.99 -0.15 -2.85
N GLU A 26 21.25 -0.85 -3.71
CA GLU A 26 20.97 -0.45 -5.10
C GLU A 26 19.51 -0.74 -5.48
N GLU A 27 18.56 -0.46 -4.59
CA GLU A 27 17.11 -0.52 -4.88
C GLU A 27 16.38 0.73 -4.35
N VAL A 28 17.05 1.88 -4.35
CA VAL A 28 16.45 3.19 -3.95
C VAL A 28 16.32 4.19 -5.11
N ASP A 29 16.88 3.89 -6.28
CA ASP A 29 16.85 4.78 -7.46
C ASP A 29 15.68 4.54 -8.43
N ASP A 30 14.90 3.46 -8.27
CA ASP A 30 13.78 3.14 -9.17
C ASP A 30 12.45 3.83 -8.77
N PHE A 31 12.38 4.47 -7.60
CA PHE A 31 11.14 5.08 -7.11
C PHE A 31 10.91 6.52 -7.63
N PHE A 32 11.97 7.25 -7.99
CA PHE A 32 11.84 8.67 -8.39
C PHE A 32 11.94 8.93 -9.89
N SER A 33 12.23 7.89 -10.70
CA SER A 33 12.58 8.05 -12.11
C SER A 33 11.74 7.15 -13.02
N GLY A 34 10.41 7.35 -13.04
CA GLY A 34 9.58 6.71 -14.06
C GLY A 34 8.09 6.91 -13.89
N GLY A 35 7.47 7.60 -14.84
CA GLY A 35 6.04 7.39 -15.13
C GLY A 35 5.15 8.62 -15.06
N ALA A 36 5.16 9.41 -16.14
CA ALA A 36 3.96 10.15 -16.54
C ALA A 36 2.87 9.14 -16.98
N ALA A 37 1.67 9.27 -16.41
CA ALA A 37 0.34 9.22 -17.08
C ALA A 37 -0.77 8.55 -16.26
N ALA A 38 -1.97 9.13 -16.41
CA ALA A 38 -3.31 8.57 -16.24
C ALA A 38 -4.06 8.74 -14.89
N SER A 39 -4.97 9.74 -14.92
CA SER A 39 -6.40 9.69 -14.58
C SER A 39 -6.91 9.01 -13.31
N ALA A 40 -7.55 9.79 -12.44
CA ALA A 40 -8.63 9.35 -11.56
C ALA A 40 -9.55 10.54 -11.13
N PRO A 41 -10.79 10.27 -10.70
CA PRO A 41 -11.97 11.10 -11.00
C PRO A 41 -12.34 12.12 -9.91
N GLY A 42 -13.24 13.03 -10.32
CA GLY A 42 -13.72 14.16 -9.55
C GLY A 42 -14.46 13.81 -8.27
N ARG A 43 -14.43 14.77 -7.34
CA ARG A 43 -15.27 14.76 -6.15
C ARG A 43 -15.78 16.16 -5.84
N ALA A 44 -17.09 16.16 -5.56
CA ALA A 44 -18.05 17.25 -5.45
C ALA A 44 -17.68 18.43 -4.52
N ALA A 45 -18.23 19.58 -4.91
CA ALA A 45 -18.39 20.81 -4.14
C ALA A 45 -19.34 20.66 -2.94
N PRO A 46 -19.37 21.67 -2.05
CA PRO A 46 -20.67 22.26 -1.75
C PRO A 46 -20.69 23.80 -1.64
N SER A 47 -21.72 24.36 -2.28
CA SER A 47 -22.68 25.37 -1.78
C SER A 47 -22.25 26.82 -1.51
N ALA A 48 -23.18 27.72 -1.81
CA ALA A 48 -23.04 29.14 -2.08
C ALA A 48 -23.59 30.05 -0.95
N ALA A 49 -22.93 31.23 -0.82
CA ALA A 49 -23.43 32.58 -0.45
C ALA A 49 -24.07 32.83 0.95
N PRO A 50 -24.23 34.09 1.44
CA PRO A 50 -24.04 35.41 0.79
C PRO A 50 -23.28 36.52 1.60
N ALA A 51 -22.98 37.65 0.91
CA ALA A 51 -22.46 38.96 1.40
C ALA A 51 -23.49 39.74 2.29
N PRO A 52 -23.25 40.91 2.95
CA PRO A 52 -22.54 42.17 2.52
C PRO A 52 -21.88 42.99 3.71
N PRO A 53 -21.72 44.35 3.76
CA PRO A 53 -21.38 45.44 2.81
C PRO A 53 -20.12 46.29 3.23
N ALA A 54 -19.70 47.27 2.39
CA ALA A 54 -18.62 48.26 2.61
C ALA A 54 -19.15 49.65 3.13
N PRO A 55 -18.37 50.77 3.11
CA PRO A 55 -17.30 51.30 4.00
C PRO A 55 -17.70 52.66 4.68
N PRO A 56 -16.84 53.46 5.38
CA PRO A 56 -15.98 54.47 4.70
C PRO A 56 -14.70 55.00 5.42
N ALA A 57 -13.78 55.52 4.58
CA ALA A 57 -12.88 56.70 4.69
C ALA A 57 -11.97 57.00 5.92
N MET A 58 -10.66 57.20 5.67
CA MET A 58 -9.87 58.43 5.91
C MET A 58 -8.36 58.21 5.60
N SER A 59 -7.77 59.08 4.76
CA SER A 59 -6.32 59.15 4.42
C SER A 59 -5.57 60.09 5.40
N PRO A 60 -4.29 60.51 5.18
CA PRO A 60 -3.13 59.95 4.45
C PRO A 60 -1.82 59.99 5.31
N ALA A 61 -0.80 59.19 5.01
CA ALA A 61 0.62 59.61 5.18
C ALA A 61 1.65 58.56 4.71
N THR A 62 2.68 59.08 4.04
CA THR A 62 4.02 58.52 3.82
C THR A 62 4.16 57.32 2.86
N ALA A 63 4.28 57.68 1.58
CA ALA A 63 4.98 56.91 0.57
C ALA A 63 6.48 56.80 0.91
N LYS A 64 7.02 55.58 0.94
CA LYS A 64 8.43 55.31 0.64
C LYS A 64 8.51 54.19 -0.38
N LEU A 65 9.24 54.51 -1.44
CA LEU A 65 9.50 53.75 -2.64
C LEU A 65 10.06 52.35 -2.33
N TYR A 66 9.48 51.32 -2.97
CA TYR A 66 10.25 50.21 -3.52
C TYR A 66 9.60 49.82 -4.85
N THR A 67 10.32 50.08 -5.94
CA THR A 67 9.95 49.70 -7.30
C THR A 67 10.29 48.22 -7.48
N ALA A 68 9.28 47.42 -7.82
CA ALA A 68 9.46 46.05 -8.29
C ALA A 68 9.59 46.08 -9.82
N PRO A 69 10.49 45.27 -10.43
CA PRO A 69 10.68 45.25 -11.87
C PRO A 69 9.43 44.70 -12.60
N PRO A 70 9.07 45.25 -13.79
CA PRO A 70 7.89 44.80 -14.51
C PRO A 70 8.10 43.41 -15.14
N LYS A 71 7.09 42.55 -14.97
CA LYS A 71 6.92 41.28 -15.69
C LYS A 71 6.71 41.58 -17.18
N PRO A 72 7.32 40.84 -18.12
CA PRO A 72 7.07 41.07 -19.54
C PRO A 72 5.65 40.66 -19.91
N GLY A 73 4.92 41.64 -20.45
CA GLY A 73 3.56 41.49 -20.95
C GLY A 73 3.51 40.58 -22.16
N ARG A 74 2.55 39.65 -22.12
CA ARG A 74 2.16 38.80 -23.24
C ARG A 74 1.44 39.65 -24.30
N GLN A 75 2.17 40.01 -25.35
CA GLN A 75 1.57 40.57 -26.56
C GLN A 75 1.14 39.43 -27.48
N GLN A 76 -0.12 39.46 -27.88
CA GLN A 76 -0.66 38.63 -28.95
C GLN A 76 -0.07 39.12 -30.27
N ALA A 77 0.70 38.26 -30.94
CA ALA A 77 1.06 38.43 -32.34
C ALA A 77 0.26 37.40 -33.15
N SER A 78 -0.58 37.93 -34.03
CA SER A 78 -1.34 37.19 -35.04
C SER A 78 -0.39 36.46 -35.99
N ALA A 79 -0.73 35.19 -36.23
CA ALA A 79 -0.07 34.30 -37.15
C ALA A 79 -0.18 34.78 -38.61
N VAL A 80 0.95 34.76 -39.32
CA VAL A 80 1.02 34.43 -40.74
C VAL A 80 2.00 33.27 -40.85
N ALA A 81 1.53 32.16 -41.41
CA ALA A 81 2.29 30.93 -41.58
C ALA A 81 3.35 31.12 -42.66
N ASP A 82 4.58 30.73 -42.35
CA ASP A 82 5.63 30.45 -43.33
C ASP A 82 6.17 29.04 -43.05
N GLU A 83 6.32 28.30 -44.14
CA GLU A 83 6.50 26.85 -44.20
C GLU A 83 7.84 26.37 -43.61
N GLY A 84 7.77 25.25 -42.89
CA GLY A 84 8.72 24.14 -43.07
C GLY A 84 10.19 24.40 -42.71
N LYS A 85 10.50 24.54 -41.43
CA LYS A 85 11.81 24.09 -40.92
C LYS A 85 11.74 23.79 -39.42
N GLU A 86 11.71 22.52 -39.05
CA GLU A 86 12.00 22.14 -37.67
C GLU A 86 13.44 22.55 -37.36
N PRO A 87 13.72 23.29 -36.27
CA PRO A 87 15.10 23.53 -35.88
C PRO A 87 15.69 22.17 -35.51
N ALA A 88 16.57 21.65 -36.36
CA ALA A 88 17.32 20.44 -36.07
C ALA A 88 18.01 20.65 -34.72
N VAL A 89 17.54 19.94 -33.70
CA VAL A 89 18.17 19.93 -32.38
C VAL A 89 19.55 19.36 -32.59
N ASP A 90 20.57 20.21 -32.46
CA ASP A 90 21.96 19.82 -32.64
C ASP A 90 22.37 19.04 -31.39
N TRP A 91 22.08 17.73 -31.40
CA TRP A 91 22.39 16.81 -30.30
C TRP A 91 23.88 16.82 -29.94
N ALA A 92 24.76 17.12 -30.90
CA ALA A 92 26.20 17.25 -30.65
C ALA A 92 26.52 18.49 -29.82
N LYS A 93 25.81 19.60 -30.06
CA LYS A 93 25.97 20.84 -29.29
C LYS A 93 25.41 20.72 -27.87
N LEU A 94 24.30 20.02 -27.68
CA LEU A 94 23.76 19.71 -26.35
C LEU A 94 24.66 18.75 -25.57
N GLU A 95 25.25 17.74 -26.23
CA GLU A 95 26.26 16.88 -25.60
C GLU A 95 27.51 17.64 -25.18
N GLU A 96 27.96 18.62 -25.97
CA GLU A 96 29.13 19.44 -25.63
C GLU A 96 28.83 20.39 -24.46
N GLU A 97 27.62 20.95 -24.40
CA GLU A 97 27.14 21.75 -23.26
C GLU A 97 26.92 20.90 -22.00
N ASP A 98 26.42 19.66 -22.10
CA ASP A 98 26.31 18.73 -20.97
C ASP A 98 27.68 18.20 -20.53
N LYS A 99 28.63 17.96 -21.44
CA LYS A 99 30.03 17.66 -21.11
C LYS A 99 30.70 18.86 -20.45
N ALA A 100 30.45 20.08 -20.91
CA ALA A 100 30.96 21.29 -20.29
C ALA A 100 30.35 21.54 -18.90
N ARG A 101 29.05 21.28 -18.71
CA ARG A 101 28.38 21.31 -17.40
C ARG A 101 28.89 20.23 -16.47
N ALA A 102 29.07 19.01 -16.96
CA ALA A 102 29.65 17.89 -16.22
C ALA A 102 31.11 18.18 -15.84
N HIS A 103 31.90 18.79 -16.73
CA HIS A 103 33.27 19.18 -16.43
C HIS A 103 33.33 20.34 -15.43
N THR A 104 32.42 21.31 -15.52
CA THR A 104 32.30 22.41 -14.56
C THR A 104 31.83 21.89 -13.19
N GLN A 105 30.85 20.98 -13.17
CA GLN A 105 30.39 20.31 -11.95
C GLN A 105 31.48 19.42 -11.35
N ALA A 106 32.21 18.66 -12.16
CA ALA A 106 33.32 17.82 -11.72
C ALA A 106 34.47 18.68 -11.18
N THR A 107 34.79 19.79 -11.84
CA THR A 107 35.81 20.76 -11.36
C THR A 107 35.35 21.42 -10.07
N GLN A 108 34.06 21.77 -9.94
CA GLN A 108 33.49 22.33 -8.72
C GLN A 108 33.44 21.29 -7.57
N GLN A 109 33.14 20.02 -7.87
CA GLN A 109 33.23 18.90 -6.92
C GLN A 109 34.69 18.63 -6.52
N GLN A 110 35.64 18.71 -7.45
CA GLN A 110 37.06 18.53 -7.18
C GLN A 110 37.62 19.70 -6.35
N GLN A 111 37.19 20.94 -6.60
CA GLN A 111 37.51 22.09 -5.77
C GLN A 111 36.87 22.00 -4.36
N MET A 112 35.65 21.47 -4.24
CA MET A 112 35.00 21.21 -2.95
C MET A 112 35.69 20.08 -2.16
N HIS A 113 36.13 19.01 -2.83
CA HIS A 113 36.92 17.94 -2.21
C HIS A 113 38.30 18.43 -1.76
N GLN A 114 38.98 19.25 -2.56
CA GLN A 114 40.25 19.89 -2.15
C GLN A 114 40.05 20.81 -0.94
N ALA A 115 38.95 21.56 -0.89
CA ALA A 115 38.60 22.40 0.26
C ALA A 115 38.16 21.61 1.52
N GLU A 116 37.80 20.33 1.37
CA GLU A 116 37.43 19.42 2.45
C GLU A 116 38.65 18.71 3.09
N GLU A 117 39.76 18.60 2.34
CA GLU A 117 41.04 18.09 2.84
C GLU A 117 41.80 19.11 3.71
N ASP A 118 41.69 20.41 3.40
CA ASP A 118 42.30 21.52 4.17
C ASP A 118 41.42 22.02 5.34
N GLU A 119 40.28 21.38 5.59
CA GLU A 119 39.33 21.79 6.62
C GLU A 119 39.75 21.25 8.00
N PRO A 120 39.72 22.06 9.09
CA PRO A 120 40.08 21.56 10.42
C PRO A 120 39.21 20.36 10.79
N GLU A 121 39.85 19.27 11.22
CA GLU A 121 39.20 17.98 11.49
C GLU A 121 37.93 18.10 12.34
N LEU A 122 37.90 19.08 13.26
CA LEU A 122 36.75 19.41 14.10
C LEU A 122 35.49 19.80 13.30
N ARG A 123 35.63 20.58 12.22
CA ARG A 123 34.50 21.00 11.37
C ARG A 123 33.99 19.84 10.52
N ARG A 124 34.89 18.99 10.01
CA ARG A 124 34.56 17.74 9.31
C ARG A 124 33.81 16.77 10.22
N GLN A 125 34.28 16.59 11.45
CA GLN A 125 33.61 15.78 12.47
C GLN A 125 32.23 16.34 12.81
N LEU A 126 32.07 17.67 12.92
CA LEU A 126 30.78 18.30 13.20
C LEU A 126 29.79 18.22 12.02
N ARG A 127 30.29 18.16 10.76
CA ARG A 127 29.48 17.90 9.57
C ARG A 127 29.05 16.43 9.52
N ALA A 128 29.99 15.51 9.74
CA ALA A 128 29.73 14.07 9.80
C ALA A 128 28.73 13.71 10.91
N ALA A 129 28.87 14.30 12.10
CA ALA A 129 27.95 14.09 13.21
C ALA A 129 26.51 14.53 12.89
N ARG A 130 26.34 15.67 12.21
CA ARG A 130 25.01 16.15 11.76
C ARG A 130 24.39 15.28 10.69
N LEU A 131 25.20 14.74 9.77
CA LEU A 131 24.74 13.80 8.75
C LEU A 131 24.37 12.46 9.37
N ALA A 132 25.17 11.94 10.30
CA ALA A 132 24.89 10.73 11.05
C ALA A 132 23.61 10.85 11.89
N GLU A 133 23.39 11.98 12.56
CA GLU A 133 22.16 12.25 13.31
C GLU A 133 20.93 12.34 12.38
N ARG A 134 21.09 12.94 11.19
CA ARG A 134 20.01 12.97 10.19
C ARG A 134 19.72 11.57 9.65
N GLN A 135 20.75 10.78 9.33
CA GLN A 135 20.60 9.40 8.88
C GLN A 135 19.94 8.55 9.95
N SER A 136 20.39 8.61 11.20
CA SER A 136 19.78 7.85 12.29
C SER A 136 18.31 8.20 12.51
N LYS A 137 17.91 9.46 12.30
CA LYS A 137 16.49 9.87 12.38
C LYS A 137 15.67 9.31 11.21
N MET A 138 16.24 9.31 10.00
CA MET A 138 15.58 8.72 8.83
C MET A 138 15.45 7.20 8.99
N ASP A 139 16.52 6.53 9.41
CA ASP A 139 16.54 5.08 9.65
C ASP A 139 15.57 4.69 10.78
N ALA A 140 15.52 5.48 11.86
CA ALA A 140 14.55 5.27 12.93
C ALA A 140 13.11 5.45 12.45
N ALA A 141 12.84 6.46 11.60
CA ALA A 141 11.51 6.68 11.03
C ALA A 141 11.10 5.57 10.06
N LEU A 142 12.04 5.01 9.29
CA LEU A 142 11.80 3.86 8.42
C LEU A 142 11.53 2.61 9.27
N ALA A 143 12.35 2.34 10.28
CA ALA A 143 12.16 1.21 11.18
C ALA A 143 10.80 1.27 11.90
N GLU A 144 10.36 2.46 12.34
CA GLU A 144 9.03 2.64 12.96
C GLU A 144 7.89 2.34 11.98
N LYS A 145 8.01 2.74 10.71
CA LYS A 145 7.01 2.42 9.68
C LYS A 145 6.95 0.93 9.39
N HIS A 146 8.10 0.31 9.16
CA HIS A 146 8.18 -1.13 8.93
C HIS A 146 7.62 -1.92 10.11
N ALA A 147 7.90 -1.52 11.35
CA ALA A 147 7.34 -2.18 12.53
C ALA A 147 5.80 -2.10 12.59
N LYS A 148 5.21 -0.97 12.19
CA LYS A 148 3.73 -0.82 12.11
C LYS A 148 3.15 -1.70 11.01
N ASP A 149 3.73 -1.66 9.82
CA ASP A 149 3.28 -2.45 8.68
C ASP A 149 3.39 -3.96 8.97
N GLU A 150 4.46 -4.40 9.65
CA GLU A 150 4.62 -5.78 10.10
C GLU A 150 3.57 -6.19 11.13
N GLU A 151 3.22 -5.32 12.09
CA GLU A 151 2.17 -5.61 13.06
C GLU A 151 0.80 -5.75 12.38
N GLU A 152 0.49 -4.87 11.42
CA GLU A 152 -0.73 -4.94 10.62
C GLU A 152 -0.77 -6.20 9.76
N ALA A 153 0.35 -6.54 9.09
CA ALA A 153 0.49 -7.76 8.30
C ALA A 153 0.30 -9.02 9.15
N ARG A 154 0.85 -9.06 10.36
CA ARG A 154 0.67 -10.18 11.30
C ARG A 154 -0.80 -10.34 11.70
N LYS A 155 -1.49 -9.25 12.08
CA LYS A 155 -2.92 -9.28 12.40
C LYS A 155 -3.77 -9.72 11.21
N GLN A 156 -3.42 -9.31 9.99
CA GLN A 156 -4.11 -9.74 8.79
C GLN A 156 -3.86 -11.23 8.49
N ALA A 157 -2.62 -11.70 8.62
CA ALA A 157 -2.27 -13.11 8.42
C ALA A 157 -3.02 -14.03 9.38
N GLU A 158 -3.09 -13.67 10.67
CA GLU A 158 -3.86 -14.42 11.68
C GLU A 158 -5.35 -14.50 11.31
N GLN A 159 -5.93 -13.40 10.83
CA GLN A 159 -7.33 -13.39 10.38
C GLN A 159 -7.54 -14.26 9.14
N VAL A 160 -6.66 -14.18 8.15
CA VAL A 160 -6.73 -15.01 6.93
C VAL A 160 -6.62 -16.50 7.28
N GLU A 161 -5.70 -16.87 8.17
CA GLU A 161 -5.54 -18.25 8.60
C GLU A 161 -6.81 -18.81 9.27
N LEU A 162 -7.43 -18.03 10.16
CA LEU A 162 -8.71 -18.41 10.78
C LEU A 162 -9.82 -18.59 9.74
N LYS A 163 -9.88 -17.70 8.75
CA LYS A 163 -10.89 -17.76 7.67
C LYS A 163 -10.69 -18.98 6.78
N ASP A 164 -9.46 -19.31 6.44
CA ASP A 164 -9.17 -20.47 5.59
C ASP A 164 -9.43 -21.79 6.33
N LYS A 165 -9.16 -21.84 7.64
CA LYS A 165 -9.62 -22.95 8.49
C LYS A 165 -11.14 -23.13 8.46
N LEU A 166 -11.90 -22.03 8.51
CA LEU A 166 -13.36 -22.08 8.41
C LEU A 166 -13.82 -22.59 7.04
N LYS A 167 -13.24 -22.10 5.94
CA LYS A 167 -13.52 -22.61 4.59
C LYS A 167 -13.20 -24.10 4.45
N ALA A 168 -12.04 -24.54 4.92
CA ALA A 168 -11.65 -25.95 4.90
C ALA A 168 -12.61 -26.83 5.72
N ARG A 169 -13.10 -26.32 6.86
CA ARG A 169 -14.13 -26.98 7.66
C ARG A 169 -15.44 -27.14 6.88
N ILE A 170 -15.88 -26.12 6.15
CA ILE A 170 -17.08 -26.16 5.30
C ILE A 170 -16.91 -27.20 4.18
N GLU A 171 -15.74 -27.22 3.55
CA GLU A 171 -15.40 -28.18 2.49
C GLU A 171 -15.42 -29.64 2.99
N THR A 172 -14.86 -29.86 4.17
CA THR A 172 -14.90 -31.16 4.85
C THR A 172 -16.32 -31.54 5.24
N TRP A 173 -17.09 -30.56 5.76
CA TRP A 173 -18.48 -30.74 6.16
C TRP A 173 -19.38 -31.11 4.97
N ARG A 174 -19.25 -30.44 3.82
CA ARG A 174 -20.00 -30.81 2.61
C ARG A 174 -19.64 -32.21 2.14
N SER A 175 -18.36 -32.58 2.24
CA SER A 175 -17.87 -33.88 1.77
C SER A 175 -18.36 -35.06 2.61
N ASN A 176 -18.44 -34.89 3.93
CA ASN A 176 -18.87 -35.95 4.85
C ASN A 176 -20.38 -36.24 4.81
N LYS A 177 -21.20 -35.36 4.21
CA LYS A 177 -22.67 -35.41 4.30
C LYS A 177 -23.38 -35.28 2.94
N LYS A 178 -22.67 -35.50 1.83
CA LYS A 178 -23.19 -35.31 0.46
C LYS A 178 -24.55 -36.00 0.28
N GLY A 179 -25.56 -35.22 -0.09
CA GLY A 179 -26.91 -35.71 -0.40
C GLY A 179 -27.84 -35.97 0.81
N ASN A 180 -27.37 -35.89 2.06
CA ASN A 180 -28.24 -36.06 3.23
C ASN A 180 -28.62 -34.71 3.85
N ILE A 181 -29.76 -34.17 3.43
CA ILE A 181 -30.25 -32.87 3.92
C ILE A 181 -30.47 -32.83 5.44
N ARG A 182 -30.90 -33.93 6.07
CA ARG A 182 -31.13 -33.98 7.53
C ARG A 182 -29.82 -33.81 8.28
N ALA A 183 -28.79 -34.54 7.87
CA ALA A 183 -27.47 -34.47 8.45
C ALA A 183 -26.82 -33.08 8.25
N MET A 184 -27.08 -32.44 7.11
CA MET A 184 -26.64 -31.06 6.85
C MET A 184 -27.33 -30.07 7.77
N LEU A 185 -28.67 -30.03 7.78
CA LEU A 185 -29.42 -29.09 8.61
C LEU A 185 -29.10 -29.21 10.10
N GLY A 186 -28.94 -30.44 10.61
CA GLY A 186 -28.60 -30.69 12.02
C GLY A 186 -27.17 -30.32 12.42
N SER A 187 -26.27 -30.08 11.46
CA SER A 187 -24.89 -29.66 11.74
C SER A 187 -24.49 -28.34 11.08
N LEU A 188 -25.48 -27.60 10.59
CA LEU A 188 -25.30 -26.28 9.98
C LEU A 188 -24.73 -25.28 10.99
N GLU A 189 -25.03 -25.45 12.28
CA GLU A 189 -24.49 -24.62 13.36
C GLU A 189 -22.96 -24.61 13.43
N HIS A 190 -22.30 -25.69 13.00
CA HIS A 190 -20.85 -25.84 13.07
C HIS A 190 -20.12 -25.07 11.97
N VAL A 191 -20.81 -24.74 10.88
CA VAL A 191 -20.22 -24.07 9.72
C VAL A 191 -20.63 -22.60 9.59
N LEU A 192 -21.60 -22.17 10.39
CA LEU A 192 -22.04 -20.77 10.42
C LEU A 192 -21.14 -19.90 11.30
N TRP A 193 -21.11 -18.61 10.98
CA TRP A 193 -20.43 -17.60 11.78
C TRP A 193 -21.26 -17.20 13.01
N GLU A 194 -20.56 -16.65 14.00
CA GLU A 194 -21.16 -16.13 15.23
C GLU A 194 -22.16 -15.01 14.92
N GLY A 195 -23.27 -14.97 15.65
CA GLY A 195 -24.32 -13.95 15.45
C GLY A 195 -25.19 -14.14 14.19
N SER A 196 -25.03 -15.23 13.44
CA SER A 196 -25.90 -15.55 12.29
C SER A 196 -27.39 -15.71 12.66
N GLY A 197 -27.69 -16.01 13.94
CA GLY A 197 -29.05 -16.18 14.46
C GLY A 197 -29.67 -17.55 14.17
N TRP A 198 -28.84 -18.52 13.79
CA TRP A 198 -29.27 -19.90 13.59
C TRP A 198 -29.57 -20.58 14.91
N LYS A 199 -30.66 -21.35 14.96
CA LYS A 199 -31.03 -22.17 16.12
C LYS A 199 -30.60 -23.62 15.84
N PRO A 200 -29.90 -24.28 16.78
CA PRO A 200 -29.57 -25.69 16.63
C PRO A 200 -30.84 -26.51 16.48
N VAL A 201 -30.82 -27.44 15.52
CA VAL A 201 -31.95 -28.32 15.24
C VAL A 201 -31.50 -29.75 15.51
N GLY A 202 -32.13 -30.40 16.48
CA GLY A 202 -31.87 -31.80 16.78
C GLY A 202 -32.45 -32.72 15.71
N MET A 203 -31.92 -33.94 15.61
CA MET A 203 -32.47 -34.96 14.68
C MET A 203 -33.96 -35.27 14.95
N GLY A 204 -34.44 -35.02 16.18
CA GLY A 204 -35.86 -35.13 16.57
C GLY A 204 -36.82 -34.23 15.80
N ASP A 205 -36.36 -33.06 15.36
CA ASP A 205 -37.18 -32.10 14.58
C ASP A 205 -37.04 -32.32 13.07
N LEU A 206 -36.29 -33.34 12.65
CA LEU A 206 -35.95 -33.64 11.26
C LEU A 206 -36.48 -35.02 10.82
N LEU A 207 -37.35 -35.67 11.60
CA LEU A 207 -37.93 -36.96 11.23
C LEU A 207 -38.88 -36.81 10.04
N GLU A 208 -39.88 -35.94 10.16
CA GLU A 208 -40.94 -35.85 9.17
C GLU A 208 -40.54 -34.93 7.99
N PRO A 209 -40.85 -35.32 6.73
CA PRO A 209 -40.62 -34.47 5.56
C PRO A 209 -41.13 -33.01 5.66
N PRO A 210 -42.33 -32.73 6.21
CA PRO A 210 -42.78 -31.34 6.39
C PRO A 210 -41.92 -30.54 7.36
N GLN A 211 -41.34 -31.17 8.39
CA GLN A 211 -40.45 -30.48 9.33
C GLN A 211 -39.11 -30.15 8.67
N VAL A 212 -38.54 -31.11 7.92
CA VAL A 212 -37.31 -30.89 7.13
C VAL A 212 -37.49 -29.70 6.17
N LYS A 213 -38.62 -29.62 5.46
CA LYS A 213 -38.94 -28.49 4.58
C LYS A 213 -38.95 -27.15 5.33
N LYS A 214 -39.60 -27.08 6.50
CA LYS A 214 -39.68 -25.85 7.31
C LYS A 214 -38.29 -25.39 7.76
N VAL A 215 -37.43 -26.32 8.20
CA VAL A 215 -36.06 -26.01 8.65
C VAL A 215 -35.19 -25.59 7.46
N TYR A 216 -35.28 -26.30 6.34
CA TYR A 216 -34.57 -25.96 5.10
C TYR A 216 -34.91 -24.55 4.58
N MET A 217 -36.20 -24.17 4.57
CA MET A 217 -36.62 -22.82 4.18
C MET A 217 -36.01 -21.75 5.09
N LYS A 218 -35.95 -22.00 6.40
CA LYS A 218 -35.30 -21.09 7.36
C LYS A 218 -33.79 -21.01 7.12
N ALA A 219 -33.13 -22.14 6.86
CA ALA A 219 -31.70 -22.18 6.55
C ALA A 219 -31.38 -21.34 5.32
N ASN A 220 -32.08 -21.57 4.21
CA ASN A 220 -31.89 -20.84 2.96
C ASN A 220 -32.03 -19.32 3.12
N LEU A 221 -33.02 -18.87 3.90
CA LEU A 221 -33.21 -17.44 4.13
C LEU A 221 -32.03 -16.80 4.87
N LEU A 222 -31.38 -17.56 5.76
CA LEU A 222 -30.29 -17.07 6.59
C LEU A 222 -28.94 -17.10 5.85
N VAL A 223 -28.68 -18.17 5.08
CA VAL A 223 -27.44 -18.34 4.31
C VAL A 223 -27.49 -17.74 2.91
N HIS A 224 -28.54 -16.98 2.58
CA HIS A 224 -28.63 -16.34 1.27
C HIS A 224 -27.59 -15.21 1.15
N PRO A 225 -26.70 -15.21 0.13
CA PRO A 225 -25.60 -14.25 0.03
C PRO A 225 -26.08 -12.79 0.01
N ASP A 226 -27.23 -12.50 -0.60
CA ASP A 226 -27.84 -11.15 -0.57
C ASP A 226 -28.24 -10.70 0.85
N LYS A 227 -28.78 -11.59 1.68
CA LYS A 227 -29.18 -11.23 3.05
C LYS A 227 -27.97 -11.03 3.96
N VAL A 228 -26.91 -11.82 3.75
CA VAL A 228 -25.64 -11.66 4.46
C VAL A 228 -25.02 -10.30 4.13
N ARG A 229 -25.05 -9.91 2.85
CA ARG A 229 -24.62 -8.58 2.42
C ARG A 229 -25.45 -7.45 3.03
N GLN A 230 -26.78 -7.61 3.10
CA GLN A 230 -27.66 -6.62 3.72
C GLN A 230 -27.43 -6.47 5.23
N ARG A 231 -27.01 -7.54 5.92
CA ARG A 231 -26.70 -7.52 7.36
C ARG A 231 -25.26 -7.07 7.67
N ASN A 232 -24.62 -6.34 6.75
CA ASN A 232 -23.24 -5.89 6.88
C ASN A 232 -22.23 -7.04 7.08
N GLY A 233 -22.50 -8.22 6.52
CA GLY A 233 -21.58 -9.35 6.57
C GLY A 233 -20.30 -9.09 5.78
N THR A 234 -19.19 -9.69 6.23
CA THR A 234 -17.91 -9.56 5.54
C THR A 234 -17.97 -10.23 4.15
N PRO A 235 -17.18 -9.80 3.17
CA PRO A 235 -17.15 -10.44 1.85
C PRO A 235 -16.83 -11.94 1.94
N GLU A 236 -16.06 -12.36 2.95
CA GLU A 236 -15.76 -13.76 3.20
C GLU A 236 -16.96 -14.54 3.72
N GLN A 237 -17.78 -13.94 4.59
CA GLN A 237 -19.05 -14.54 5.03
C GLN A 237 -20.00 -14.72 3.86
N VAL A 238 -20.03 -13.77 2.91
CA VAL A 238 -20.83 -13.91 1.69
C VAL A 238 -20.34 -15.10 0.86
N ALA A 239 -19.02 -15.28 0.70
CA ALA A 239 -18.47 -16.44 0.00
C ALA A 239 -18.77 -17.77 0.72
N ILE A 240 -18.67 -17.80 2.06
CA ILE A 240 -19.05 -18.96 2.88
C ILE A 240 -20.54 -19.28 2.71
N ALA A 241 -21.39 -18.26 2.74
CA ALA A 241 -22.83 -18.39 2.59
C ALA A 241 -23.20 -18.96 1.22
N ASP A 242 -22.54 -18.49 0.16
CA ASP A 242 -22.69 -18.98 -1.21
C ASP A 242 -22.36 -20.49 -1.31
N MET A 243 -21.21 -20.89 -0.77
CA MET A 243 -20.80 -22.31 -0.73
C MET A 243 -21.81 -23.19 0.03
N ILE A 244 -22.32 -22.72 1.17
CA ILE A 244 -23.31 -23.46 1.97
C ILE A 244 -24.66 -23.53 1.23
N PHE A 245 -25.06 -22.43 0.59
CA PHE A 245 -26.33 -22.32 -0.14
C PHE A 245 -26.41 -23.34 -1.28
N ASP A 246 -25.36 -23.43 -2.10
CA ASP A 246 -25.30 -24.40 -3.21
C ASP A 246 -25.40 -25.84 -2.70
N VAL A 247 -24.64 -26.17 -1.67
CA VAL A 247 -24.62 -27.52 -1.06
C VAL A 247 -25.99 -27.89 -0.49
N LEU A 248 -26.66 -26.96 0.21
CA LEU A 248 -28.02 -27.19 0.73
C LEU A 248 -29.03 -27.35 -0.40
N LYS A 249 -28.89 -26.60 -1.49
CA LYS A 249 -29.75 -26.68 -2.66
C LYS A 249 -29.64 -28.05 -3.34
N GLU A 250 -28.42 -28.55 -3.54
CA GLU A 250 -28.17 -29.88 -4.11
C GLU A 250 -28.80 -30.99 -3.24
N ALA A 251 -28.55 -30.97 -1.93
CA ALA A 251 -29.09 -31.97 -1.01
C ALA A 251 -30.63 -31.91 -0.93
N TRP A 252 -31.23 -30.72 -1.06
CA TRP A 252 -32.68 -30.57 -1.14
C TRP A 252 -33.25 -31.16 -2.43
N ILE A 253 -32.58 -30.99 -3.57
CA ILE A 253 -33.01 -31.60 -4.84
C ILE A 253 -33.02 -33.13 -4.72
N VAL A 254 -31.99 -33.71 -4.10
CA VAL A 254 -31.94 -35.16 -3.83
C VAL A 254 -33.07 -35.60 -2.90
N PHE A 255 -33.40 -34.80 -1.88
CA PHE A 255 -34.50 -35.12 -0.95
C PHE A 255 -35.91 -34.98 -1.55
N GLN A 256 -36.09 -34.12 -2.56
CA GLN A 256 -37.36 -33.94 -3.26
C GLN A 256 -37.59 -34.97 -4.36
N ARG A 257 -36.56 -35.71 -4.75
CA ARG A 257 -36.63 -36.78 -5.74
C ARG A 257 -37.15 -38.07 -5.11
#